data_AF-W3RRR2-F1
#
_entry.id   AF-W3RRR2-F1
#
_cell.length_a   1.000
_cell.length_b   1.000
_cell.length_c   1.000
_cell.angle_alpha   90.00
_cell.angle_beta   90.00
_cell.angle_gamma   90.00
#
_symmetry.space_group_name_H-M   'P 1'
#
loop_
_entity.id
_entity.type
_entity.pdbx_description
1 polymer ?
#
loop_
_entity_poly.entity_id
_entity_poly.type
_entity_poly.pdbx_seq_one_letter_code
_entity_poly.pdbx_strand_id
1 'polypeptide(L)'
;MLNEHDIITQTEAAEDGFAWAIVEIFGHRRHVGRAREEERFGSKMLRIDVPSITPEPTLFDAADRTPARPKIEWVTHYYGGASIFSFTLTDEATVMRHAERKYATPALPYRDHGDDDADDGEFSVMED
;
A
#
# COMPACT_ATOMS: atom_id res chain seq x y z
N MET A 1 17.85 -23.71 17.46
CA MET A 1 19.14 -23.05 17.17
C MET A 1 18.83 -22.06 16.06
N LEU A 2 18.81 -20.76 16.36
CA LEU A 2 18.53 -19.74 15.36
C LEU A 2 19.77 -19.61 14.46
N ASN A 3 19.56 -19.70 13.16
CA ASN A 3 20.61 -19.79 12.16
C ASN A 3 21.38 -18.47 12.09
N GLU A 4 22.71 -18.51 12.03
CA GLU A 4 23.59 -17.33 11.99
C GLU A 4 23.28 -16.40 10.80
N HIS A 5 22.67 -16.94 9.74
CA HIS A 5 22.19 -16.19 8.58
C HIS A 5 20.99 -15.27 8.88
N ASP A 6 20.13 -15.60 9.85
CA ASP A 6 19.00 -14.72 10.24
C ASP A 6 19.47 -13.48 11.03
N ILE A 7 20.65 -13.55 11.65
CA ILE A 7 21.22 -12.46 12.46
C ILE A 7 21.80 -11.35 11.56
N ILE A 8 22.37 -11.73 10.42
CA ILE A 8 23.06 -10.81 9.51
C ILE A 8 22.05 -9.91 8.77
N THR A 9 20.92 -10.46 8.33
CA THR A 9 19.85 -9.67 7.67
C THR A 9 19.21 -8.64 8.61
N GLN A 10 19.18 -8.90 9.91
CA GLN A 10 18.65 -7.94 10.90
C GLN A 10 19.64 -6.79 11.19
N THR A 11 20.92 -6.97 10.89
CA THR A 11 21.99 -6.00 11.19
C THR A 11 22.17 -4.97 10.06
N GLU A 12 22.05 -5.34 8.78
CA GLU A 12 22.24 -4.38 7.67
C GLU A 12 21.13 -3.32 7.56
N ALA A 13 19.88 -3.64 7.92
CA ALA A 13 18.81 -2.64 7.99
C ALA A 13 19.00 -1.62 9.12
N ALA A 14 19.86 -1.93 10.11
CA ALA A 14 20.16 -1.06 11.23
C ALA A 14 21.20 0.04 10.89
N GLU A 15 21.90 -0.05 9.75
CA GLU A 15 23.01 0.87 9.40
C GLU A 15 22.55 2.33 9.12
N ASP A 16 21.30 2.58 8.69
CA ASP A 16 20.75 3.94 8.48
C ASP A 16 19.82 4.41 9.63
N GLY A 17 19.80 3.64 10.74
CA GLY A 17 18.98 3.93 11.92
C GLY A 17 17.48 3.80 11.72
N PHE A 18 17.04 3.18 10.62
CA PHE A 18 15.64 2.91 10.34
C PHE A 18 15.16 1.62 11.00
N ALA A 19 13.97 1.66 11.57
CA ALA A 19 13.23 0.50 12.04
C ALA A 19 11.94 0.35 11.23
N TRP A 20 11.61 -0.88 10.85
CA TRP A 20 10.30 -1.17 10.28
C TRP A 20 9.23 -1.08 11.37
N ALA A 21 8.22 -0.25 11.14
CA ALA A 21 7.23 0.05 12.15
C ALA A 21 5.83 0.30 11.58
N ILE A 22 4.86 -0.02 12.41
CA ILE A 22 3.48 0.45 12.31
C ILE A 22 3.34 1.59 13.32
N VAL A 23 2.99 2.77 12.82
CA VAL A 23 2.87 3.99 13.61
C VAL A 23 1.43 4.47 13.56
N GLU A 24 0.85 4.69 14.73
CA GLU A 24 -0.48 5.28 14.86
C GLU A 24 -0.37 6.71 15.36
N ILE A 25 -1.01 7.63 14.65
CA ILE A 25 -1.01 9.06 14.93
C ILE A 25 -2.38 9.45 15.47
N PHE A 26 -2.40 10.04 16.66
CA PHE A 26 -3.59 10.50 17.38
C PHE A 26 -4.73 9.46 17.46
N GLY A 27 -4.44 8.16 17.39
CA GLY A 27 -5.43 7.08 17.49
C GLY A 27 -6.33 6.89 16.26
N HIS A 28 -6.09 7.58 15.14
CA HIS A 28 -6.99 7.53 13.98
C HIS A 28 -6.28 7.35 12.64
N ARG A 29 -5.00 7.74 12.53
CA ARG A 29 -4.24 7.60 11.29
C ARG A 29 -3.11 6.61 11.48
N ARG A 30 -3.15 5.52 10.71
CA ARG A 30 -2.13 4.47 10.74
C ARG A 30 -1.21 4.57 9.53
N HIS A 31 0.09 4.56 9.80
CA HIS A 31 1.17 4.48 8.82
C HIS A 31 1.94 3.18 9.02
N VAL A 32 2.35 2.57 7.92
CA VAL A 32 3.09 1.31 7.93
C VAL A 32 4.28 1.51 6.99
N GLY A 33 5.49 1.47 7.52
CA GLY A 33 6.67 1.93 6.80
C GLY A 33 7.97 1.73 7.56
N ARG A 34 9.05 2.33 7.07
CA ARG A 34 10.31 2.45 7.82
C ARG A 34 10.34 3.79 8.55
N ALA A 35 10.75 3.79 9.79
CA ALA A 35 10.73 4.98 10.65
C ALA A 35 12.04 5.17 11.40
N ARG A 36 12.37 6.42 11.70
CA ARG A 36 13.50 6.80 12.54
C ARG A 36 13.26 8.13 13.24
N GLU A 37 14.06 8.42 14.24
CA GLU A 37 14.12 9.74 14.84
C GLU A 37 14.98 10.69 13.98
N GLU A 38 14.52 11.91 13.76
CA GLU A 38 15.26 12.95 13.02
C GLU A 38 15.03 14.30 13.71
N GLU A 39 16.07 15.13 13.80
CA GLU A 39 15.92 16.50 14.28
C GLU A 39 15.51 17.42 13.14
N ARG A 40 14.42 18.17 13.31
CA ARG A 40 13.96 19.18 12.35
C ARG A 40 13.45 20.42 13.07
N PHE A 41 13.86 21.59 12.57
CA PHE A 41 13.43 22.89 13.11
C PHE A 41 13.67 23.02 14.63
N GLY A 42 14.78 22.44 15.12
CA GLY A 42 15.13 22.45 16.56
C GLY A 42 14.25 21.56 17.43
N SER A 43 13.48 20.64 16.84
CA SER A 43 12.64 19.67 17.56
C SER A 43 12.94 18.25 17.10
N LYS A 44 12.92 17.30 18.03
CA LYS A 44 12.98 15.88 17.70
C LYS A 44 11.65 15.42 17.11
N MET A 45 11.72 14.81 15.93
CA MET A 45 10.57 14.38 15.13
C MET A 45 10.71 12.90 14.78
N LEU A 46 9.58 12.20 14.72
CA LEU A 46 9.48 10.93 14.03
C LEU A 46 9.42 11.19 12.52
N ARG A 47 10.32 10.59 11.76
CA ARG A 47 10.19 10.40 10.32
C ARG A 47 9.63 9.02 10.04
N ILE A 48 8.63 8.92 9.16
CA ILE A 48 8.17 7.64 8.60
C ILE A 48 8.06 7.73 7.08
N ASP A 49 8.73 6.81 6.39
CA ASP A 49 8.62 6.63 4.93
C ASP A 49 7.64 5.48 4.67
N VAL A 50 6.51 5.80 4.06
CA VAL A 50 5.43 4.85 3.74
C VAL A 50 5.53 4.45 2.27
N PRO A 51 5.63 3.15 1.94
CA PRO A 51 5.66 2.72 0.56
C PRO A 51 4.28 2.85 -0.09
N SER A 52 4.30 3.27 -1.35
CA SER A 52 3.18 3.45 -2.25
C SER A 52 3.45 2.67 -3.53
N ILE A 53 2.60 1.73 -3.88
CA ILE A 53 2.73 0.91 -5.08
C ILE A 53 1.85 1.54 -6.16
N THR A 54 2.48 2.06 -7.22
CA THR A 54 1.76 2.57 -8.38
C THR A 54 1.51 1.41 -9.34
N PRO A 55 0.25 1.11 -9.72
CA PRO A 55 -0.06 0.01 -10.61
C PRO A 55 0.57 0.23 -11.99
N GLU A 56 0.87 -0.87 -12.67
CA GLU A 56 1.36 -0.83 -14.04
C GLU A 56 0.32 -0.11 -14.94
N PRO A 57 0.76 0.67 -15.94
CA PRO A 57 -0.11 1.07 -17.03
C PRO A 57 -0.71 -0.21 -17.63
N THR A 58 -2.02 -0.23 -17.87
CA THR A 58 -2.65 -1.42 -18.44
C THR A 58 -2.06 -1.71 -19.83
N LEU A 59 -2.26 -2.93 -20.37
CA LEU A 59 -1.86 -3.25 -21.75
C LEU A 59 -2.43 -2.27 -22.80
N PHE A 60 -3.48 -1.51 -22.47
CA PHE A 60 -4.02 -0.43 -23.28
C PHE A 60 -3.20 0.86 -23.22
N ASP A 61 -2.46 1.09 -22.14
CA ASP A 61 -1.61 2.27 -21.90
C ASP A 61 -0.14 2.05 -22.34
N ALA A 62 0.29 0.79 -22.48
CA ALA A 62 1.66 0.43 -22.83
C ALA A 62 1.83 0.27 -24.35
N ALA A 63 2.53 1.21 -25.00
CA ALA A 63 2.87 1.14 -26.42
C ALA A 63 3.65 -0.15 -26.81
N ASP A 64 4.47 -0.66 -25.88
CA ASP A 64 5.45 -1.72 -26.14
C ASP A 64 5.02 -3.12 -25.63
N ARG A 65 3.77 -3.29 -25.16
CA ARG A 65 3.17 -4.56 -24.68
C ARG A 65 4.01 -5.37 -23.68
N THR A 66 4.95 -4.72 -22.99
CA THR A 66 5.81 -5.36 -21.99
C THR A 66 5.23 -5.06 -20.61
N PRO A 67 4.86 -6.06 -19.79
CA PRO A 67 4.40 -5.83 -18.42
C PRO A 67 5.56 -5.22 -17.62
N ALA A 68 5.36 -4.02 -17.10
CA ALA A 68 6.39 -3.22 -16.48
C ALA A 68 6.24 -3.29 -14.97
N ARG A 69 7.17 -3.97 -14.28
CA ARG A 69 7.11 -4.22 -12.82
C ARG A 69 6.55 -3.04 -12.03
N PRO A 70 5.66 -3.28 -11.03
CA PRO A 70 5.07 -2.21 -10.25
C PRO A 70 6.16 -1.38 -9.58
N LYS A 71 6.03 -0.05 -9.70
CA LYS A 71 6.99 0.88 -9.13
C LYS A 71 6.61 1.19 -7.69
N ILE A 72 7.56 1.03 -6.78
CA ILE A 72 7.42 1.43 -5.38
C ILE A 72 7.93 2.87 -5.24
N GLU A 73 7.05 3.77 -4.84
CA GLU A 73 7.35 5.15 -4.48
C GLU A 73 7.21 5.33 -2.96
N TRP A 74 7.98 6.25 -2.37
CA TRP A 74 7.99 6.43 -0.92
C TRP A 74 7.46 7.80 -0.55
N VAL A 75 6.51 7.84 0.38
CA VAL A 75 5.93 9.07 0.91
C VAL A 75 6.40 9.27 2.35
N THR A 76 7.23 10.29 2.56
CA THR A 76 7.74 10.65 3.88
C THR A 76 6.77 11.55 4.64
N HIS A 77 6.54 11.23 5.91
CA HIS A 77 5.81 12.05 6.86
C HIS A 77 6.67 12.36 8.08
N TYR A 78 6.45 13.53 8.70
CA TYR A 78 7.06 13.91 9.97
C TYR A 78 6.00 14.15 11.03
N TYR A 79 6.24 13.64 12.24
CA TYR A 79 5.34 13.76 13.39
C TYR A 79 6.10 14.12 14.64
N GLY A 80 5.59 15.06 15.43
CA GLY A 80 6.15 15.33 16.76
C GLY A 80 5.84 14.17 17.71
N GLY A 81 6.71 13.90 18.68
CA GLY A 81 6.56 12.76 19.60
C GLY A 81 5.20 12.70 20.31
N ALA A 82 4.64 13.85 20.71
CA ALA A 82 3.33 13.93 21.37
C ALA A 82 2.13 13.52 20.49
N SER A 83 2.31 13.39 19.17
CA SER A 83 1.25 12.94 18.25
C SER A 83 1.21 11.43 18.05
N ILE A 84 2.23 10.72 18.51
CA ILE A 84 2.35 9.27 18.37
C ILE A 84 1.47 8.61 19.43
N PHE A 85 0.45 7.90 18.99
CA PHE A 85 -0.40 7.10 19.86
C PHE A 85 0.23 5.73 20.16
N SER A 86 0.77 5.08 19.13
CA SER A 86 1.50 3.82 19.27
C SER A 86 2.61 3.69 18.24
N PHE A 87 3.68 2.98 18.62
CA PHE A 87 4.79 2.61 17.76
C PHE A 87 5.06 1.12 17.93
N THR A 88 4.74 0.33 16.92
CA THR A 88 4.88 -1.13 16.95
C THR A 88 5.92 -1.56 15.93
N LEU A 89 6.99 -2.21 16.40
CA LEU A 89 8.01 -2.80 15.54
C LEU A 89 7.41 -3.92 14.68
N THR A 90 7.89 -4.03 13.45
CA THR A 90 7.48 -5.05 12.48
C THR A 90 8.67 -5.40 11.58
N ASP A 91 8.44 -6.23 10.56
CA ASP A 91 9.39 -6.52 9.48
C ASP A 91 9.00 -5.86 8.14
N GLU A 92 9.96 -5.84 7.20
CA GLU A 92 9.78 -5.32 5.85
C GLU A 92 8.66 -6.03 5.08
N ALA A 93 8.56 -7.36 5.21
CA ALA A 93 7.59 -8.16 4.49
C ALA A 93 6.15 -7.75 4.83
N THR A 94 5.88 -7.47 6.11
CA THR A 94 4.59 -6.97 6.59
C THR A 94 4.29 -5.58 6.05
N VAL A 95 5.30 -4.71 5.96
CA VAL A 95 5.15 -3.36 5.40
C VAL A 95 4.78 -3.42 3.92
N MET A 96 5.50 -4.23 3.13
CA MET A 96 5.23 -4.39 1.70
C MET A 96 3.85 -5.01 1.44
N ARG A 97 3.49 -6.06 2.19
CA ARG A 97 2.14 -6.66 2.13
C ARG A 97 1.04 -5.66 2.47
N HIS A 98 1.28 -4.76 3.43
CA HIS A 98 0.32 -3.72 3.76
C HIS A 98 0.17 -2.69 2.63
N ALA A 99 1.28 -2.34 1.96
CA ALA A 99 1.22 -1.49 0.78
C ALA A 99 0.38 -2.16 -0.31
N GLU A 100 0.68 -3.38 -0.71
CA GLU A 100 -0.08 -4.16 -1.71
C GLU A 100 -1.58 -4.19 -1.40
N ARG A 101 -1.95 -4.48 -0.14
CA ARG A 101 -3.36 -4.52 0.27
C ARG A 101 -4.05 -3.17 0.14
N LYS A 102 -3.36 -2.06 0.41
CA LYS A 102 -3.94 -0.72 0.32
C LYS A 102 -4.31 -0.36 -1.12
N TYR A 103 -3.64 -0.95 -2.11
CA TYR A 103 -3.95 -0.80 -3.53
C TYR A 103 -4.90 -1.86 -4.07
N ALA A 104 -5.12 -2.96 -3.36
CA ALA A 104 -6.10 -3.96 -3.78
C ALA A 104 -7.48 -3.30 -3.89
N THR A 105 -8.14 -3.51 -5.03
CA THR A 105 -9.51 -3.04 -5.26
C THR A 105 -10.38 -3.45 -4.08
N PRO A 106 -11.12 -2.53 -3.45
CA PRO A 106 -12.03 -2.90 -2.38
C PRO A 106 -12.99 -3.95 -2.91
N ALA A 107 -13.32 -4.94 -2.08
CA ALA A 107 -14.36 -5.90 -2.40
C ALA A 107 -15.63 -5.12 -2.75
N LEU A 108 -16.07 -5.24 -4.01
CA LEU A 108 -17.30 -4.61 -4.42
C LEU A 108 -18.46 -5.34 -3.72
N PRO A 109 -19.46 -4.61 -3.18
CA PRO A 109 -20.67 -5.24 -2.74
C PRO A 109 -21.29 -5.99 -3.91
N TYR A 110 -21.87 -7.17 -3.64
CA TYR A 110 -22.64 -7.91 -4.63
C TYR A 110 -23.74 -6.98 -5.19
N ARG A 111 -23.80 -6.86 -6.51
CA ARG A 111 -24.88 -6.21 -7.22
C ARG A 111 -25.73 -7.30 -7.85
N ASP A 112 -27.00 -7.33 -7.46
CA ASP A 112 -28.01 -8.15 -8.11
C ASP A 112 -28.23 -7.58 -9.52
N HIS A 113 -27.73 -8.29 -10.53
CA HIS A 113 -28.02 -8.00 -11.92
C HIS A 113 -29.38 -8.63 -12.19
N GLY A 114 -30.46 -7.89 -11.90
CA GLY A 114 -31.81 -8.36 -12.18
C GLY A 114 -31.90 -8.88 -13.62
N ASP A 115 -32.57 -10.02 -13.78
CA ASP A 115 -32.81 -10.67 -15.07
C ASP A 115 -33.57 -9.72 -16.03
N ASP A 116 -32.85 -8.92 -16.81
CA ASP A 116 -33.37 -8.11 -17.92
C ASP A 116 -33.58 -9.00 -19.18
N ASP A 117 -34.21 -10.17 -19.00
CA ASP A 117 -34.65 -11.05 -20.08
C ASP A 117 -36.19 -11.03 -20.15
N ALA A 118 -36.77 -10.04 -20.87
CA ALA A 118 -38.05 -10.16 -21.59
C ALA A 118 -38.41 -8.85 -22.33
N ASP A 119 -37.95 -8.69 -23.57
CA ASP A 119 -38.76 -8.02 -24.61
C ASP A 119 -38.45 -8.65 -25.97
N ASP A 120 -38.96 -9.86 -26.14
CA ASP A 120 -39.15 -10.58 -27.39
C ASP A 120 -40.30 -9.93 -28.19
N GLY A 121 -40.09 -8.68 -28.62
CA GLY A 121 -40.95 -7.99 -29.58
C GLY A 121 -40.75 -8.48 -31.01
N GLU A 122 -41.50 -9.51 -31.40
CA GLU A 122 -41.64 -10.04 -32.76
C GLU A 122 -41.96 -8.94 -33.79
N PHE A 123 -40.98 -8.51 -34.58
CA PHE A 123 -41.19 -7.61 -35.72
C PHE A 123 -41.64 -8.42 -36.94
N SER A 124 -42.96 -8.64 -37.09
CA SER A 124 -43.53 -9.26 -38.28
C SER A 124 -43.46 -8.28 -39.46
N VAL A 125 -42.74 -8.67 -40.51
CA VAL A 125 -42.67 -7.98 -41.81
C VAL A 125 -44.05 -8.06 -42.47
N MET A 126 -44.68 -6.91 -42.77
CA MET A 126 -45.75 -6.83 -43.76
C MET A 126 -45.16 -6.24 -45.05
N GLU A 127 -44.95 -7.09 -46.05
CA GLU A 127 -44.75 -6.69 -47.44
C GLU A 127 -46.12 -6.35 -48.05
N ASP A 128 -46.20 -5.25 -48.79
CA ASP A 128 -47.35 -4.81 -49.59
C ASP A 128 -46.94 -4.77 -51.07
#